data_AF-A0A954QT38-F1
#
_entry.id   AF-A0A954QT38-F1
#
_cell.length_a   1.000
_cell.length_b   1.000
_cell.length_c   1.000
_cell.angle_alpha   90.00
_cell.angle_beta   90.00
_cell.angle_gamma   90.00
#
_symmetry.space_group_name_H-M   'P 1'
#
loop_
_entity.id
_entity.type
_entity.pdbx_description
1 polymer ?
#
loop_
_entity_poly.entity_id
_entity_poly.type
_entity_poly.pdbx_seq_one_letter_code
_entity_poly.pdbx_strand_id
1 'polypeptide(L)'
;MLSATPRLIYDSNATPIDSNPTNLRAVGDEVVFLATRRGGEVSLFSSNGTLDGTQSLLSANSGTATRFGAWLESLGNLAVFPYSTHAAGMELWRTDGTETGTRMLVDIDPGASKSGVFDDSLVGVASDRLYFLGDDGIHGKELWVTDGTEAGTHIVVDLAPGAADLAFSNPVIMNDILYYVTSDAEYGQEIWRTDGTSAGTVVL
;
A
#
# COMPACT_ATOMS: atom_id res chain seq x y z
N MET A 1 -7.17 -17.49 37.55
CA MET A 1 -5.97 -16.87 36.94
C MET A 1 -5.57 -17.73 35.75
N LEU A 2 -5.82 -17.27 34.53
CA LEU A 2 -5.28 -17.91 33.33
C LEU A 2 -3.85 -17.42 33.16
N SER A 3 -2.89 -18.17 33.70
CA SER A 3 -1.48 -17.99 33.37
C SER A 3 -1.22 -18.71 32.06
N ALA A 4 -1.34 -17.97 30.95
CA ALA A 4 -0.83 -18.42 29.67
C ALA A 4 0.61 -17.90 29.55
N THR A 5 1.58 -18.82 29.45
CA THR A 5 2.95 -18.47 29.09
C THR A 5 2.98 -18.11 27.61
N PRO A 6 3.50 -16.92 27.23
CA PRO A 6 3.72 -16.58 25.82
C PRO A 6 4.54 -17.68 25.13
N ARG A 7 4.12 -18.09 23.93
CA ARG A 7 4.82 -19.05 23.09
C ARG A 7 5.22 -18.37 21.79
N LEU A 8 6.47 -18.55 21.37
CA LEU A 8 6.91 -18.15 20.04
C LEU A 8 6.16 -18.99 19.00
N ILE A 9 5.45 -18.30 18.10
CA ILE A 9 4.60 -18.94 17.08
C ILE A 9 5.32 -19.01 15.74
N TYR A 10 6.24 -18.09 15.48
CA TYR A 10 7.04 -18.11 14.28
C TYR A 10 8.40 -17.46 14.55
N ASP A 11 9.46 -18.13 14.07
CA ASP A 11 10.80 -17.60 14.01
C ASP A 11 11.38 -17.96 12.64
N SER A 12 11.66 -16.94 11.83
CA SER A 12 12.27 -17.12 10.52
C SER A 12 13.76 -17.49 10.58
N ASN A 13 14.39 -17.43 11.78
CA ASN A 13 15.80 -17.71 12.01
C ASN A 13 15.97 -18.80 13.10
N ALA A 14 16.71 -19.88 12.82
CA ALA A 14 16.91 -20.98 13.78
C ALA A 14 17.83 -20.64 14.99
N THR A 15 18.02 -19.36 15.30
CA THR A 15 18.87 -18.83 16.38
C THR A 15 18.19 -17.62 17.02
N PRO A 16 18.53 -17.19 18.26
CA PRO A 16 17.82 -16.15 19.01
C PRO A 16 17.85 -14.70 18.45
N ILE A 17 18.00 -14.50 17.14
CA ILE A 17 18.09 -13.20 16.48
C ILE A 17 16.90 -12.99 15.54
N ASP A 18 16.04 -12.10 16.02
CA ASP A 18 14.86 -11.40 15.48
C ASP A 18 14.46 -11.59 14.00
N SER A 19 13.19 -11.98 13.80
CA SER A 19 12.49 -11.92 12.52
C SER A 19 12.02 -10.50 12.13
N ASN A 20 12.23 -9.50 13.00
CA ASN A 20 11.86 -8.08 12.81
C ASN A 20 10.51 -7.86 12.12
N PRO A 21 9.39 -8.40 12.67
CA PRO A 21 8.09 -8.19 12.06
C PRO A 21 7.71 -6.70 12.10
N THR A 22 7.30 -6.16 10.96
CA THR A 22 6.85 -4.78 10.79
C THR A 22 5.53 -4.71 10.04
N ASN A 23 4.89 -3.55 10.07
CA ASN A 23 3.66 -3.26 9.31
C ASN A 23 2.54 -4.29 9.52
N LEU A 24 2.30 -4.73 10.75
CA LEU A 24 1.20 -5.66 11.04
C LEU A 24 -0.14 -5.00 10.67
N ARG A 25 -0.96 -5.72 9.90
CA ARG A 25 -2.28 -5.30 9.43
C ARG A 25 -3.26 -6.45 9.55
N ALA A 26 -4.46 -6.15 10.03
CA ALA A 26 -5.55 -7.12 10.05
C ALA A 26 -6.14 -7.26 8.64
N VAL A 27 -6.35 -8.49 8.19
CA VAL A 27 -6.92 -8.84 6.88
C VAL A 27 -7.88 -10.01 7.09
N GLY A 28 -9.18 -9.71 7.19
CA GLY A 28 -10.16 -10.70 7.63
C GLY A 28 -9.82 -11.23 9.04
N ASP A 29 -9.71 -12.56 9.16
CA ASP A 29 -9.37 -13.25 10.42
C ASP A 29 -7.85 -13.47 10.61
N GLU A 30 -7.04 -12.91 9.72
CA GLU A 30 -5.58 -13.08 9.69
C GLU A 30 -4.87 -11.75 10.02
N VAL A 31 -3.62 -11.86 10.46
CA VAL A 31 -2.67 -10.74 10.49
C VAL A 31 -1.67 -10.93 9.36
N VAL A 32 -1.57 -9.93 8.49
CA VAL A 32 -0.54 -9.82 7.46
C VAL A 32 0.57 -8.91 7.94
N PHE A 33 1.82 -9.27 7.69
CA PHE A 33 2.99 -8.49 8.14
C PHE A 33 4.21 -8.76 7.26
N LEU A 34 5.17 -7.83 7.31
CA LEU A 34 6.49 -8.03 6.74
C LEU A 34 7.40 -8.60 7.81
N ALA A 35 8.25 -9.58 7.47
CA ALA A 35 9.28 -10.07 8.37
C ALA A 35 10.56 -10.41 7.61
N THR A 36 11.69 -10.21 8.29
CA THR A 36 13.02 -10.57 7.79
C THR A 36 13.27 -12.05 7.98
N ARG A 37 13.72 -12.73 6.91
CA ARG A 37 14.17 -14.13 6.90
C ARG A 37 15.68 -14.24 7.03
N ARG A 38 16.14 -15.47 7.24
CA ARG A 38 17.56 -15.82 7.21
C ARG A 38 18.20 -15.33 5.91
N GLY A 39 19.19 -14.46 6.03
CA GLY A 39 19.83 -13.78 4.88
C GLY A 39 19.47 -12.30 4.75
N GLY A 40 18.60 -11.75 5.61
CA GLY A 40 18.24 -10.33 5.62
C GLY A 40 17.06 -9.99 4.70
N GLU A 41 16.39 -10.99 4.14
CA GLU A 41 15.35 -10.83 3.12
C GLU A 41 13.99 -10.53 3.75
N VAL A 42 13.29 -9.51 3.24
CA VAL A 42 11.92 -9.22 3.68
C VAL A 42 10.93 -10.09 2.89
N SER A 43 9.95 -10.65 3.59
CA SER A 43 8.84 -11.40 2.99
C SER A 43 7.53 -11.03 3.65
N LEU A 44 6.45 -11.15 2.88
CA LEU A 44 5.09 -11.00 3.35
C LEU A 44 4.61 -12.31 3.96
N PHE A 45 4.01 -12.24 5.13
CA PHE A 45 3.46 -13.36 5.88
C PHE A 45 2.00 -13.12 6.23
N SER A 46 1.26 -14.21 6.41
CA SER A 46 -0.04 -14.26 7.09
C SER A 46 0.06 -15.11 8.35
N SER A 47 -0.75 -14.80 9.36
CA SER A 47 -0.92 -15.63 10.54
C SER A 47 -2.30 -15.49 11.17
N ASN A 48 -2.95 -16.62 11.46
CA ASN A 48 -4.12 -16.69 12.34
C ASN A 48 -3.77 -16.78 13.84
N GLY A 49 -2.49 -16.55 14.18
CA GLY A 49 -1.99 -16.67 15.55
C GLY A 49 -1.67 -18.10 15.98
N THR A 50 -1.49 -19.04 15.04
CA THR A 50 -0.98 -20.39 15.31
C THR A 50 0.26 -20.70 14.48
N LEU A 51 1.07 -21.69 14.90
CA LEU A 51 2.31 -22.04 14.20
C LEU A 51 1.99 -22.58 12.81
N ASP A 52 1.03 -23.51 12.74
CA ASP A 52 0.59 -24.14 11.49
C ASP A 52 -0.15 -23.16 10.56
N GLY A 53 -0.81 -22.15 11.13
CA GLY A 53 -1.46 -21.08 10.38
C GLY A 53 -0.57 -19.89 10.05
N THR A 54 0.73 -19.94 10.36
CA THR A 54 1.68 -18.88 9.96
C THR A 54 2.44 -19.30 8.72
N GLN A 55 2.24 -18.56 7.63
CA GLN A 55 2.81 -18.89 6.32
C GLN A 55 3.31 -17.65 5.59
N SER A 56 4.25 -17.83 4.68
CA SER A 56 4.71 -16.76 3.81
C SER A 56 3.87 -16.73 2.55
N LEU A 57 3.43 -15.53 2.16
CA LEU A 57 2.61 -15.34 0.98
C LEU A 57 3.44 -14.96 -0.25
N LEU A 58 4.44 -14.10 -0.03
CA LEU A 58 5.27 -13.54 -1.09
C LEU A 58 6.66 -13.22 -0.56
N SER A 59 7.68 -13.60 -1.33
CA SER A 59 9.08 -13.46 -0.95
C SER A 59 9.81 -12.58 -1.95
N ALA A 60 10.69 -11.70 -1.48
CA ALA A 60 11.50 -10.85 -2.35
C ALA A 60 12.48 -11.61 -3.28
N ASN A 61 12.64 -12.94 -3.13
CA ASN A 61 13.57 -13.77 -3.92
C ASN A 61 12.92 -14.93 -4.69
N SER A 62 11.63 -14.85 -5.06
CA SER A 62 10.98 -15.83 -5.96
C SER A 62 11.49 -15.82 -7.42
N GLY A 63 12.70 -15.33 -7.68
CA GLY A 63 13.27 -15.12 -9.02
C GLY A 63 12.65 -13.95 -9.81
N THR A 64 11.66 -13.28 -9.22
CA THR A 64 10.89 -12.20 -9.86
C THR A 64 10.89 -10.92 -9.07
N ALA A 65 11.37 -10.86 -7.83
CA ALA A 65 11.13 -9.75 -6.93
C ALA A 65 12.38 -8.94 -6.55
N THR A 66 12.18 -7.68 -6.17
CA THR A 66 13.27 -6.75 -5.91
C THR A 66 13.12 -6.11 -4.54
N ARG A 67 11.92 -5.65 -4.14
CA ARG A 67 11.71 -4.95 -2.86
C ARG A 67 10.24 -4.77 -2.48
N PHE A 68 9.93 -4.81 -1.17
CA PHE A 68 8.68 -4.26 -0.60
C PHE A 68 8.84 -2.77 -0.28
N GLY A 69 7.80 -1.97 -0.58
CA GLY A 69 7.74 -0.57 -0.18
C GLY A 69 7.59 -0.38 1.33
N ALA A 70 7.67 0.87 1.78
CA ALA A 70 7.66 1.22 3.19
C ALA A 70 6.29 1.00 3.90
N TRP A 71 5.19 0.89 3.15
CA TRP A 71 3.85 0.79 3.72
C TRP A 71 3.08 -0.46 3.26
N LEU A 72 2.16 -0.87 4.12
CA LEU A 72 1.19 -1.96 3.93
C LEU A 72 -0.03 -1.54 4.71
N GLU A 73 -1.19 -1.42 4.07
CA GLU A 73 -2.40 -0.91 4.70
C GLU A 73 -3.61 -1.80 4.46
N SER A 74 -4.43 -1.95 5.51
CA SER A 74 -5.69 -2.68 5.43
C SER A 74 -6.72 -1.89 4.62
N LEU A 75 -7.45 -2.60 3.75
CA LEU A 75 -8.56 -2.08 2.97
C LEU A 75 -9.66 -3.14 2.93
N GLY A 76 -10.61 -3.05 3.87
CA GLY A 76 -11.57 -4.11 4.12
C GLY A 76 -10.89 -5.44 4.48
N ASN A 77 -11.16 -6.49 3.70
CA ASN A 77 -10.53 -7.82 3.85
C ASN A 77 -9.28 -7.99 2.98
N LEU A 78 -8.67 -6.89 2.55
CA LEU A 78 -7.41 -6.89 1.81
C LEU A 78 -6.35 -6.11 2.59
N ALA A 79 -5.10 -6.37 2.26
CA ALA A 79 -4.04 -5.38 2.45
C ALA A 79 -3.45 -4.98 1.10
N VAL A 80 -3.14 -3.69 0.96
CA VAL A 80 -2.57 -3.07 -0.24
C VAL A 80 -1.19 -2.51 0.10
N PHE A 81 -0.23 -2.68 -0.80
CA PHE A 81 1.17 -2.32 -0.57
C PHE A 81 1.95 -2.11 -1.88
N PRO A 82 3.03 -1.32 -1.87
CA PRO A 82 3.96 -1.24 -2.98
C PRO A 82 4.88 -2.46 -3.03
N TYR A 83 5.11 -2.99 -4.23
CA TYR A 83 6.07 -4.06 -4.44
C TYR A 83 6.69 -3.99 -5.83
N SER A 84 8.01 -4.20 -5.90
CA SER A 84 8.75 -4.22 -7.16
C SER A 84 9.21 -5.61 -7.57
N THR A 85 9.28 -5.79 -8.88
CA THR A 85 9.72 -7.01 -9.54
C THR A 85 10.87 -6.74 -10.51
N HIS A 86 11.40 -7.79 -11.12
CA HIS A 86 12.35 -7.66 -12.23
C HIS A 86 11.68 -7.21 -13.52
N ALA A 87 10.36 -7.42 -13.65
CA ALA A 87 9.59 -7.10 -14.85
C ALA A 87 8.92 -5.72 -14.80
N ALA A 88 8.63 -5.23 -13.60
CA ALA A 88 8.01 -3.94 -13.31
C ALA A 88 8.70 -3.33 -12.09
N GLY A 89 8.89 -2.02 -12.05
CA GLY A 89 9.36 -1.36 -10.82
C GLY A 89 8.28 -1.38 -9.73
N MET A 90 8.28 -0.38 -8.86
CA MET A 90 7.41 -0.41 -7.69
C MET A 90 5.97 -0.04 -8.06
N GLU A 91 5.11 -1.06 -8.07
CA GLU A 91 3.71 -0.97 -8.45
C GLU A 91 2.79 -1.34 -7.27
N LEU A 92 1.48 -1.17 -7.46
CA LEU A 92 0.50 -1.44 -6.42
C LEU A 92 0.13 -2.93 -6.39
N TRP A 93 0.29 -3.56 -5.24
CA TRP A 93 -0.02 -4.97 -4.99
C TRP A 93 -1.07 -5.11 -3.90
N ARG A 94 -1.73 -6.27 -3.87
CA ARG A 94 -2.69 -6.63 -2.83
C ARG A 94 -2.51 -8.05 -2.34
N THR A 95 -3.06 -8.33 -1.17
CA THR A 95 -3.26 -9.67 -0.62
C THR A 95 -4.57 -9.75 0.15
N ASP A 96 -5.18 -10.93 0.17
CA ASP A 96 -6.30 -11.30 1.05
C ASP A 96 -5.85 -12.20 2.21
N GLY A 97 -4.54 -12.32 2.46
CA GLY A 97 -3.95 -13.25 3.43
C GLY A 97 -3.61 -14.62 2.86
N THR A 98 -3.90 -14.89 1.57
CA THR A 98 -3.56 -16.15 0.90
C THR A 98 -2.48 -15.96 -0.16
N GLU A 99 -1.73 -17.03 -0.48
CA GLU A 99 -0.74 -17.00 -1.56
C GLU A 99 -1.39 -16.66 -2.92
N THR A 100 -2.58 -17.20 -3.21
CA THR A 100 -3.28 -16.99 -4.49
C THR A 100 -3.86 -15.56 -4.60
N GLY A 101 -4.35 -14.99 -3.50
CA GLY A 101 -4.83 -13.62 -3.47
C GLY A 101 -3.72 -12.58 -3.42
N THR A 102 -2.47 -12.99 -3.22
CA THR A 102 -1.30 -12.11 -3.23
C THR A 102 -0.80 -11.87 -4.64
N ARG A 103 -1.14 -10.72 -5.22
CA ARG A 103 -0.84 -10.38 -6.62
C ARG A 103 -0.83 -8.88 -6.87
N MET A 104 -0.26 -8.48 -8.00
CA MET A 104 -0.34 -7.11 -8.49
C MET A 104 -1.80 -6.68 -8.60
N LEU A 105 -2.10 -5.49 -8.07
CA LEU A 105 -3.40 -4.86 -8.17
C LEU A 105 -3.50 -4.10 -9.49
N VAL A 106 -2.51 -3.26 -9.77
CA VAL A 106 -2.39 -2.54 -11.04
C VAL A 106 -0.92 -2.23 -11.30
N ASP A 107 -0.53 -2.26 -12.58
CA ASP A 107 0.75 -1.76 -13.08
C ASP A 107 0.51 -0.31 -13.55
N ILE A 108 0.77 0.67 -12.69
CA ILE A 108 0.38 2.06 -12.90
C ILE A 108 1.28 2.72 -13.95
N ASP A 109 2.59 2.53 -13.88
CA ASP A 109 3.55 2.97 -14.92
C ASP A 109 4.34 1.77 -15.48
N PRO A 110 3.83 1.11 -16.53
CA PRO A 110 4.41 -0.14 -17.02
C PRO A 110 5.86 -0.03 -17.47
N GLY A 111 6.71 -0.88 -16.88
CA GLY A 111 8.08 -1.11 -17.31
C GLY A 111 9.04 -1.45 -16.17
N ALA A 112 10.08 -2.25 -16.46
CA ALA A 112 11.02 -2.73 -15.45
C ALA A 112 11.80 -1.64 -14.71
N SER A 113 11.96 -0.46 -15.32
CA SER A 113 12.64 0.71 -14.73
C SER A 113 11.67 1.82 -14.33
N LYS A 114 10.38 1.54 -14.33
CA LYS A 114 9.29 2.50 -14.13
C LYS A 114 8.51 2.13 -12.87
N SER A 115 7.98 3.11 -12.16
CA SER A 115 7.36 2.86 -10.85
C SER A 115 6.22 3.83 -10.67
N GLY A 116 5.01 3.32 -10.51
CA GLY A 116 3.85 4.17 -10.28
C GLY A 116 3.49 4.44 -8.83
N VAL A 117 4.17 3.81 -7.86
CA VAL A 117 4.04 4.14 -6.43
C VAL A 117 5.38 4.25 -5.72
N PHE A 118 5.42 4.96 -4.59
CA PHE A 118 6.63 5.36 -3.86
C PHE A 118 6.55 5.03 -2.36
N ASP A 119 7.67 5.07 -1.64
CA ASP A 119 7.70 4.75 -0.21
C ASP A 119 6.93 5.76 0.66
N ASP A 120 6.82 7.00 0.19
CA ASP A 120 6.16 8.13 0.84
C ASP A 120 4.80 8.46 0.21
N SER A 121 4.25 7.57 -0.63
CA SER A 121 3.01 7.85 -1.36
C SER A 121 1.73 7.64 -0.58
N LEU A 122 1.74 6.91 0.54
CA LEU A 122 0.51 6.63 1.28
C LEU A 122 -0.07 7.93 1.87
N VAL A 123 -1.35 8.19 1.56
CA VAL A 123 -2.09 9.32 2.14
C VAL A 123 -2.98 8.86 3.29
N GLY A 124 -3.77 7.80 3.10
CA GLY A 124 -4.63 7.26 4.16
C GLY A 124 -5.81 6.45 3.63
N VAL A 125 -6.67 5.99 4.53
CA VAL A 125 -7.85 5.17 4.22
C VAL A 125 -9.11 5.84 4.76
N ALA A 126 -10.15 5.98 3.93
CA ALA A 126 -11.45 6.55 4.29
C ALA A 126 -12.57 5.93 3.45
N SER A 127 -13.73 5.65 4.04
CA SER A 127 -14.89 5.03 3.35
C SER A 127 -14.52 3.86 2.43
N ASP A 128 -13.78 2.88 2.96
CA ASP A 128 -13.33 1.68 2.21
C ASP A 128 -12.51 1.99 0.95
N ARG A 129 -11.82 3.13 0.93
CA ARG A 129 -10.89 3.54 -0.13
C ARG A 129 -9.54 3.88 0.45
N LEU A 130 -8.48 3.50 -0.25
CA LEU A 130 -7.11 3.91 0.04
C LEU A 130 -6.70 5.01 -0.92
N TYR A 131 -6.19 6.11 -0.37
CA TYR A 131 -5.66 7.26 -1.08
C TYR A 131 -4.14 7.22 -1.05
N PHE A 132 -3.51 7.52 -2.18
CA PHE A 132 -2.07 7.54 -2.32
C PHE A 132 -1.64 8.48 -3.46
N LEU A 133 -0.37 8.88 -3.47
CA LEU A 133 0.24 9.59 -4.60
C LEU A 133 0.81 8.59 -5.61
N GLY A 134 0.44 8.70 -6.87
CA GLY A 134 0.87 7.78 -7.92
C GLY A 134 1.22 8.49 -9.21
N ASP A 135 2.05 7.87 -10.04
CA ASP A 135 2.51 8.41 -11.33
C ASP A 135 2.35 7.34 -12.41
N ASP A 136 1.58 7.62 -13.46
CA ASP A 136 1.39 6.70 -14.60
C ASP A 136 2.36 6.97 -15.76
N GLY A 137 3.34 7.85 -15.54
CA GLY A 137 4.28 8.32 -16.55
C GLY A 137 3.67 9.28 -17.59
N ILE A 138 2.40 9.67 -17.41
CA ILE A 138 1.65 10.58 -18.30
C ILE A 138 1.25 11.85 -17.55
N HIS A 139 0.70 11.71 -16.33
CA HIS A 139 0.13 12.79 -15.53
C HIS A 139 1.05 13.29 -14.40
N GLY A 140 2.28 12.77 -14.30
CA GLY A 140 3.15 13.03 -13.15
C GLY A 140 2.55 12.45 -11.86
N LYS A 141 3.11 12.84 -10.70
CA LYS A 141 2.57 12.40 -9.40
C LYS A 141 1.25 13.09 -9.08
N GLU A 142 0.16 12.33 -9.10
CA GLU A 142 -1.20 12.79 -8.81
C GLU A 142 -1.80 12.11 -7.58
N LEU A 143 -2.97 12.59 -7.12
CA LEU A 143 -3.75 11.92 -6.09
C LEU A 143 -4.57 10.78 -6.71
N TRP A 144 -4.28 9.55 -6.29
CA TRP A 144 -4.97 8.33 -6.70
C TRP A 144 -5.82 7.76 -5.57
N VAL A 145 -6.80 6.96 -5.98
CA VAL A 145 -7.67 6.19 -5.09
C VAL A 145 -7.78 4.75 -5.57
N THR A 146 -7.94 3.82 -4.63
CA THR A 146 -8.30 2.42 -4.92
C THR A 146 -9.32 1.89 -3.92
N ASP A 147 -10.22 1.02 -4.38
CA ASP A 147 -11.09 0.18 -3.55
C ASP A 147 -10.54 -1.26 -3.39
N GLY A 148 -9.30 -1.51 -3.82
CA GLY A 148 -8.66 -2.83 -3.84
C GLY A 148 -8.94 -3.62 -5.11
N THR A 149 -9.64 -3.05 -6.09
CA THR A 149 -9.83 -3.60 -7.44
C THR A 149 -9.12 -2.79 -8.50
N GLU A 150 -8.75 -3.42 -9.61
CA GLU A 150 -8.10 -2.74 -10.74
C GLU A 150 -9.01 -1.66 -11.33
N ALA A 151 -10.30 -1.96 -11.51
CA ALA A 151 -11.29 -1.01 -12.03
C ALA A 151 -11.56 0.17 -11.09
N GLY A 152 -11.42 -0.04 -9.78
CA GLY A 152 -11.54 1.01 -8.78
C GLY A 152 -10.24 1.78 -8.52
N THR A 153 -9.14 1.45 -9.20
CA THR A 153 -7.85 2.15 -9.05
C THR A 153 -7.68 3.20 -10.15
N HIS A 154 -7.71 4.48 -9.76
CA HIS A 154 -7.68 5.60 -10.71
C HIS A 154 -7.22 6.91 -10.06
N ILE A 155 -6.78 7.87 -10.88
CA ILE A 155 -6.59 9.27 -10.48
C ILE A 155 -7.94 9.84 -10.02
N VAL A 156 -7.97 10.51 -8.87
CA VAL A 156 -9.18 11.15 -8.34
C VAL A 156 -9.61 12.31 -9.26
N VAL A 157 -8.66 13.18 -9.56
CA VAL A 157 -8.75 14.26 -10.55
C VAL A 157 -7.32 14.69 -10.91
N ASP A 158 -7.06 14.96 -12.18
CA ASP A 158 -5.81 15.57 -12.66
C ASP A 158 -5.85 17.06 -12.30
N LEU A 159 -5.11 17.45 -11.25
CA LEU A 159 -5.05 18.82 -10.74
C LEU A 159 -3.76 19.53 -11.16
N ALA A 160 -2.74 18.81 -11.62
CA ALA A 160 -1.51 19.34 -12.19
C ALA A 160 -1.37 18.92 -13.68
N PRO A 161 -1.98 19.67 -14.62
CA PRO A 161 -2.11 19.22 -16.01
C PRO A 161 -0.78 18.86 -16.67
N GLY A 162 -0.76 17.71 -17.35
CA GLY A 162 0.41 17.21 -18.07
C GLY A 162 1.34 16.41 -17.16
N ALA A 163 2.64 16.46 -17.39
CA ALA A 163 3.62 15.66 -16.62
C ALA A 163 4.13 16.38 -15.35
N ALA A 164 3.33 17.27 -14.77
CA ALA A 164 3.73 18.03 -13.58
C ALA A 164 3.29 17.28 -12.32
N ASP A 165 4.11 17.31 -11.28
CA ASP A 165 3.73 16.73 -10.00
C ASP A 165 2.73 17.62 -9.25
N LEU A 166 1.72 17.00 -8.65
CA LEU A 166 0.79 17.65 -7.73
C LEU A 166 1.53 18.21 -6.52
N ALA A 167 1.36 19.50 -6.25
CA ALA A 167 1.86 20.13 -5.04
C ALA A 167 0.99 19.73 -3.83
N PHE A 168 1.13 18.51 -3.34
CA PHE A 168 0.27 17.93 -2.30
C PHE A 168 0.87 18.11 -0.90
N SER A 169 0.07 18.57 0.07
CA SER A 169 0.53 18.69 1.47
C SER A 169 -0.60 18.66 2.50
N ASN A 170 -0.23 18.42 3.76
CA ASN A 170 -1.11 18.49 4.94
C ASN A 170 -2.42 17.68 4.82
N PRO A 171 -2.38 16.40 4.41
CA PRO A 171 -3.59 15.60 4.33
C PRO A 171 -4.20 15.36 5.72
N VAL A 172 -5.52 15.44 5.80
CA VAL A 172 -6.29 15.01 6.96
C VAL A 172 -7.60 14.38 6.52
N ILE A 173 -7.94 13.24 7.11
CA ILE A 173 -9.22 12.58 6.88
C ILE A 173 -10.16 12.96 8.02
N MET A 174 -11.34 13.47 7.69
CA MET A 174 -12.38 13.81 8.65
C MET A 174 -13.74 13.44 8.09
N ASN A 175 -14.50 12.63 8.83
CA ASN A 175 -15.84 12.16 8.44
C ASN A 175 -15.84 11.54 7.03
N ASP A 176 -14.91 10.62 6.78
CA ASP A 176 -14.74 9.91 5.51
C ASP A 176 -14.37 10.78 4.28
N ILE A 177 -14.05 12.05 4.49
CA ILE A 177 -13.58 12.97 3.44
C ILE A 177 -12.10 13.26 3.66
N LEU A 178 -11.31 13.18 2.59
CA LEU A 178 -9.91 13.61 2.57
C LEU A 178 -9.85 15.11 2.29
N TYR A 179 -9.21 15.86 3.18
CA TYR A 179 -8.85 17.26 3.00
C TYR A 179 -7.34 17.37 2.82
N TYR A 180 -6.88 18.26 1.95
CA TYR A 180 -5.47 18.47 1.65
C TYR A 180 -5.24 19.87 1.11
N VAL A 181 -3.98 20.31 1.10
CA VAL A 181 -3.59 21.57 0.47
C VAL A 181 -2.93 21.26 -0.86
N THR A 182 -3.40 21.91 -1.92
CA THR A 182 -2.73 21.86 -3.22
C THR A 182 -2.88 23.16 -4.00
N SER A 183 -2.11 23.29 -5.09
CA SER A 183 -2.15 24.44 -5.97
C SER A 183 -2.51 24.03 -7.39
N ASP A 184 -3.48 24.72 -7.99
CA ASP A 184 -3.73 24.65 -9.42
C ASP A 184 -3.52 26.01 -10.10
N ALA A 185 -3.67 26.04 -11.43
CA ALA A 185 -3.48 27.25 -12.22
C ALA A 185 -4.63 28.27 -12.08
N GLU A 186 -5.79 27.87 -11.54
CA GLU A 186 -7.00 28.70 -11.48
C GLU A 186 -7.14 29.42 -10.13
N TYR A 187 -6.93 28.70 -9.03
CA TYR A 187 -7.14 29.15 -7.66
C TYR A 187 -5.83 29.37 -6.89
N GLY A 188 -4.70 28.83 -7.36
CA GLY A 188 -3.45 28.86 -6.59
C GLY A 188 -3.51 27.90 -5.40
N GLN A 189 -2.71 28.13 -4.36
CA GLN A 189 -2.62 27.23 -3.20
C GLN A 189 -3.83 27.39 -2.28
N GLU A 190 -4.70 26.38 -2.26
CA GLU A 190 -5.95 26.37 -1.48
C GLU A 190 -6.15 25.04 -0.75
N ILE A 191 -7.17 24.99 0.12
CA ILE A 191 -7.62 23.74 0.72
C ILE A 191 -8.61 23.07 -0.23
N TRP A 192 -8.41 21.78 -0.46
CA TRP A 192 -9.27 20.94 -1.26
C TRP A 192 -9.85 19.83 -0.39
N ARG A 193 -11.02 19.33 -0.78
CA ARG A 193 -11.61 18.11 -0.22
C ARG A 193 -11.98 17.15 -1.33
N THR A 194 -11.96 15.85 -1.05
CA THR A 194 -12.45 14.80 -1.95
C THR A 194 -13.07 13.63 -1.20
N ASP A 195 -14.10 13.01 -1.79
CA ASP A 195 -14.65 11.71 -1.41
C ASP A 195 -14.06 10.55 -2.25
N GLY A 196 -13.01 10.83 -3.03
CA GLY A 196 -12.39 9.89 -3.95
C GLY A 196 -13.08 9.82 -5.31
N THR A 197 -13.95 10.77 -5.63
CA THR A 197 -14.52 10.95 -6.97
C THR A 197 -14.23 12.35 -7.49
N SER A 198 -14.11 12.50 -8.80
CA SER A 198 -13.90 13.83 -9.41
C SER A 198 -15.05 14.80 -9.11
N ALA A 199 -16.28 14.30 -8.96
CA ALA A 199 -17.46 15.11 -8.63
C ALA A 199 -17.49 15.57 -7.16
N GLY A 200 -16.92 14.78 -6.25
CA GLY A 200 -16.78 15.15 -4.83
C GLY A 200 -15.51 15.93 -4.52
N THR A 201 -14.63 16.14 -5.51
CA THR A 201 -13.42 16.96 -5.37
C THR A 201 -13.73 18.44 -5.55
N VAL A 202 -13.53 19.22 -4.49
CA VAL A 202 -13.97 20.62 -4.41
C VAL A 202 -12.94 21.47 -3.64
N VAL A 203 -12.59 22.63 -4.21
CA VAL A 203 -11.82 23.70 -3.54
C VAL A 203 -12.69 24.42 -2.48
N LEU A 204 -12.09 24.80 -1.36
CA LEU A 204 -12.76 25.43 -0.20
C LEU A 204 -12.46 26.91 -0.05
#